data_AF-A0A0F9BJ56-F1
#
_entry.id   AF-A0A0F9BJ56-F1
#
_cell.length_a   1.000
_cell.length_b   1.000
_cell.length_c   1.000
_cell.angle_alpha   90.00
_cell.angle_beta   90.00
_cell.angle_gamma   90.00
#
_symmetry.space_group_name_H-M   'P 1'
#
loop_
_entity.id
_entity.type
_entity.pdbx_description
1 polymer ?
#
loop_
_entity_poly.entity_id
_entity_poly.type
_entity_poly.pdbx_seq_one_letter_code
_entity_poly.pdbx_strand_id
1 'polypeptide(L)'
;FLLDDEGLIRERELSKIWIFMRFNVSSQSGKNDVLITAALAARQARDRALEEALKNHSMVALYKAVLDHVFLLPLMEMKVNHCTSFRGGQILTQQNLAQPYSFSSEIPLYFGRNLISLEITPIGETEFKEAFHELPDGELLTFFSQALSAYSCIDSGTGVCGTKAFIERALMSSDTAIIERIVDAETGEKHFRSERRIGMADCDVSKGTAISEAGSRGVVIDLGGNLFL
;
A
#
# COMPACT_ATOMS: atom_id res chain seq x y z
N PHE A 1 44.26 9.27 13.65
CA PHE A 1 43.02 10.07 13.71
C PHE A 1 43.05 11.05 12.55
N LEU A 2 42.76 10.55 11.35
CA LEU A 2 42.54 11.34 10.15
C LEU A 2 41.11 11.01 9.76
N LEU A 3 40.21 11.97 9.96
CA LEU A 3 38.85 11.91 9.45
C LEU A 3 38.91 12.37 8.01
N ASP A 4 38.60 11.47 7.09
CA ASP A 4 38.56 11.75 5.65
C ASP A 4 37.42 12.74 5.34
N ASP A 5 37.79 13.83 4.66
CA ASP A 5 36.90 14.89 4.15
C ASP A 5 35.88 14.42 3.09
N GLU A 6 35.86 13.13 2.74
CA GLU A 6 34.92 12.57 1.77
C GLU A 6 33.50 12.32 2.33
N GLY A 7 33.34 12.24 3.66
CA GLY A 7 32.04 12.03 4.30
C GLY A 7 31.12 13.24 4.23
N LEU A 8 31.67 14.46 4.27
CA LEU A 8 30.87 15.70 4.32
C LEU A 8 30.39 16.18 2.94
N ILE A 9 30.97 15.65 1.85
CA ILE A 9 30.61 16.05 0.49
C ILE A 9 29.37 15.28 0.01
N ARG A 10 29.15 14.04 0.49
CA ARG A 10 27.96 13.24 0.12
C ARG A 10 26.64 13.73 0.73
N GLU A 11 26.65 14.29 1.94
CA GLU A 11 25.44 14.92 2.52
C GLU A 11 24.99 16.18 1.76
N ARG A 12 25.94 16.89 1.12
CA ARG A 12 25.63 18.09 0.31
C ARG A 12 25.15 17.77 -1.10
N GLU A 13 25.39 16.56 -1.61
CA GLU A 13 24.90 16.14 -2.94
C GLU A 13 23.48 15.57 -2.87
N LEU A 14 23.12 14.85 -1.81
CA LEU A 14 21.74 14.39 -1.58
C LEU A 14 20.76 15.56 -1.31
N SER A 15 21.29 16.70 -0.85
CA SER A 15 20.52 17.94 -0.67
C SER A 15 20.23 18.69 -1.98
N LYS A 16 20.83 18.29 -3.12
CA LYS A 16 20.69 19.00 -4.41
C LYS A 16 19.70 18.36 -5.39
N ILE A 17 19.19 17.16 -5.11
CA ILE A 17 18.21 16.47 -5.99
C ILE A 17 16.76 16.95 -5.76
N TRP A 18 16.51 17.75 -4.71
CA TRP A 18 15.23 18.44 -4.54
C TRP A 18 15.25 19.84 -5.18
N ILE A 19 15.27 19.89 -6.52
CA ILE A 19 15.10 21.14 -7.26
C ILE A 19 13.65 21.62 -7.11
N PHE A 20 13.52 22.59 -6.22
CA PHE A 20 12.57 23.68 -6.15
C PHE A 20 11.78 23.92 -7.46
N MET A 21 10.54 23.41 -7.57
CA MET A 21 9.55 23.98 -8.47
C MET A 21 9.11 25.35 -7.93
N ARG A 22 9.86 26.39 -8.31
CA ARG A 22 9.51 27.79 -8.02
C ARG A 22 8.40 28.22 -8.97
N PHE A 23 7.15 27.88 -8.64
CA PHE A 23 5.99 28.41 -9.35
C PHE A 23 5.88 29.91 -9.07
N ASN A 24 6.15 30.72 -10.10
CA ASN A 24 5.90 32.15 -10.10
C ASN A 24 4.40 32.37 -10.35
N VAL A 25 3.59 32.26 -9.28
CA VAL A 25 2.14 32.48 -9.36
C VAL A 25 1.84 33.94 -9.04
N SER A 26 1.48 34.70 -10.06
CA SER A 26 0.91 36.04 -9.89
C SER A 26 -0.55 35.94 -9.40
N SER A 27 -0.82 36.57 -8.25
CA SER A 27 -2.10 37.19 -7.88
C SER A 27 -3.40 36.35 -7.94
N GLN A 28 -3.46 35.26 -7.16
CA GLN A 28 -4.70 34.71 -6.55
C GLN A 28 -4.43 34.15 -5.12
N SER A 29 -3.63 34.90 -4.36
CA SER A 29 -2.85 34.45 -3.17
C SER A 29 -3.65 33.94 -1.96
N GLY A 30 -4.97 34.09 -1.88
CA GLY A 30 -5.73 33.69 -0.68
C GLY A 30 -6.40 32.31 -0.75
N LYS A 31 -6.74 31.83 -1.95
CA LYS A 31 -7.50 30.58 -2.14
C LYS A 31 -6.62 29.42 -2.64
N ASN A 32 -5.57 29.73 -3.38
CA ASN A 32 -4.64 28.72 -3.90
C ASN A 32 -3.74 28.13 -2.81
N ASP A 33 -3.56 28.82 -1.70
CA ASP A 33 -2.74 28.35 -0.58
C ASP A 33 -3.45 27.31 0.28
N VAL A 34 -4.78 27.13 0.14
CA VAL A 34 -5.55 26.18 0.95
C VAL A 34 -5.11 24.73 0.69
N LEU A 35 -4.89 24.35 -0.56
CA LEU A 35 -4.44 23.00 -0.92
C LEU A 35 -3.02 22.74 -0.41
N ILE A 36 -2.13 23.73 -0.54
CA ILE A 36 -0.76 23.66 -0.04
C ILE A 36 -0.76 23.54 1.49
N THR A 37 -1.56 24.36 2.17
CA THR A 37 -1.69 24.34 3.64
C THR A 37 -2.24 23.01 4.13
N ALA A 38 -3.26 22.47 3.47
CA ALA A 38 -3.84 21.18 3.81
C ALA A 38 -2.83 20.03 3.62
N ALA A 39 -2.08 20.03 2.51
CA ALA A 39 -1.05 19.02 2.27
C ALA A 39 0.09 19.09 3.31
N LEU A 40 0.53 20.30 3.65
CA LEU A 40 1.53 20.51 4.71
C LEU A 40 1.01 20.06 6.08
N ALA A 41 -0.24 20.40 6.42
CA ALA A 41 -0.86 20.00 7.67
C ALA A 41 -0.98 18.48 7.79
N ALA A 42 -1.39 17.78 6.72
CA ALA A 42 -1.46 16.32 6.68
C ALA A 42 -0.08 15.68 6.88
N ARG A 43 0.95 16.19 6.20
CA ARG A 43 2.34 15.72 6.36
C ARG A 43 2.84 15.92 7.80
N GLN A 44 2.60 17.10 8.38
CA GLN A 44 2.97 17.39 9.76
C GLN A 44 2.23 16.50 10.77
N ALA A 45 0.95 16.24 10.56
CA ALA A 45 0.16 15.36 11.43
C ALA A 45 0.70 13.92 11.40
N ARG A 46 1.00 13.40 10.20
CA ARG A 46 1.65 12.09 10.03
C ARG A 46 2.99 12.04 10.75
N ASP A 47 3.84 13.04 10.53
CA ASP A 47 5.17 13.10 11.12
C ASP A 47 5.13 13.14 12.66
N ARG A 48 4.20 13.89 13.24
CA ARG A 48 3.97 13.92 14.70
C ARG A 48 3.51 12.57 15.23
N ALA A 49 2.57 11.92 14.54
CA ALA A 49 2.09 10.59 14.94
C ALA A 49 3.23 9.55 14.94
N LEU A 50 4.14 9.62 13.95
CA LEU A 50 5.33 8.77 13.93
C LEU A 50 6.27 9.05 15.10
N GLU A 51 6.53 10.32 15.40
CA GLU A 51 7.41 10.73 16.52
C GLU A 51 6.83 10.36 17.90
N GLU A 52 5.51 10.42 18.05
CA GLU A 52 4.81 10.01 19.27
C GLU A 52 4.81 8.48 19.45
N ALA A 53 4.61 7.73 18.36
CA ALA A 53 4.56 6.27 18.39
C ALA A 53 5.95 5.63 18.49
N LEU A 54 6.96 6.20 17.83
CA LEU A 54 8.29 5.64 17.68
C LEU A 54 9.31 6.45 18.49
N LYS A 55 9.89 5.82 19.52
CA LYS A 55 10.92 6.45 20.36
C LYS A 55 12.31 6.53 19.69
N ASN A 56 12.50 5.86 18.57
CA ASN A 56 13.78 5.79 17.86
C ASN A 56 13.78 6.74 16.65
N HIS A 57 14.60 7.79 16.71
CA HIS A 57 14.72 8.80 15.64
C HIS A 57 15.11 8.21 14.28
N SER A 58 15.99 7.20 14.24
CA SER A 58 16.39 6.55 12.99
C SER A 58 15.23 5.76 12.37
N MET A 59 14.37 5.18 13.21
CA MET A 59 13.16 4.50 12.75
C MET A 59 12.15 5.51 12.21
N VAL A 60 11.95 6.64 12.89
CA VAL A 60 11.11 7.74 12.37
C VAL A 60 11.61 8.21 11.01
N ALA A 61 12.93 8.41 10.85
CA ALA A 61 13.51 8.83 9.58
C ALA A 61 13.27 7.81 8.45
N LEU A 62 13.42 6.51 8.73
CA LEU A 62 13.10 5.44 7.80
C LEU A 62 11.63 5.47 7.37
N TYR A 63 10.70 5.53 8.32
CA TYR A 63 9.26 5.58 8.01
C TYR A 63 8.92 6.82 7.17
N LYS A 64 9.48 7.99 7.50
CA LYS A 64 9.29 9.21 6.70
C LYS A 64 9.83 9.04 5.28
N ALA A 65 11.03 8.48 5.11
CA ALA A 65 11.63 8.23 3.80
C ALA A 65 10.75 7.32 2.94
N VAL A 66 10.25 6.22 3.51
CA VAL A 66 9.35 5.29 2.80
C VAL A 66 8.01 5.94 2.45
N LEU A 67 7.39 6.66 3.39
CA LEU A 67 6.06 7.26 3.22
C LEU A 67 6.07 8.53 2.36
N ASP A 68 7.22 9.21 2.21
CA ASP A 68 7.39 10.33 1.30
C ASP A 68 7.68 9.89 -0.14
N HIS A 69 8.11 8.64 -0.31
CA HIS A 69 8.42 8.08 -1.61
C HIS A 69 7.16 7.56 -2.31
N VAL A 70 6.86 8.08 -3.50
CA VAL A 70 5.56 7.92 -4.19
C VAL A 70 5.17 6.45 -4.41
N PHE A 71 6.12 5.59 -4.77
CA PHE A 71 5.87 4.20 -5.13
C PHE A 71 6.40 3.16 -4.13
N LEU A 72 7.19 3.59 -3.14
CA LEU A 72 7.94 2.64 -2.32
C LEU A 72 7.05 1.86 -1.37
N LEU A 73 6.13 2.54 -0.68
CA LEU A 73 5.14 1.87 0.16
C LEU A 73 4.29 0.87 -0.65
N PRO A 74 3.65 1.24 -1.79
CA PRO A 74 2.93 0.27 -2.62
C PRO A 74 3.76 -0.93 -3.07
N LEU A 75 5.03 -0.73 -3.46
CA LEU A 75 5.93 -1.84 -3.79
C LEU A 75 6.20 -2.73 -2.58
N MET A 76 6.44 -2.15 -1.40
CA MET A 76 6.66 -2.92 -0.17
C MET A 76 5.41 -3.71 0.23
N GLU A 77 4.21 -3.13 0.13
CA GLU A 77 2.95 -3.85 0.35
C GLU A 77 2.81 -5.03 -0.63
N MET A 78 3.09 -4.82 -1.93
CA MET A 78 3.07 -5.90 -2.92
C MET A 78 4.10 -7.01 -2.63
N LYS A 79 5.28 -6.65 -2.13
CA LYS A 79 6.36 -7.59 -1.80
C LYS A 79 6.06 -8.41 -0.54
N VAL A 80 5.56 -7.76 0.50
CA VAL A 80 5.37 -8.37 1.83
C VAL A 80 3.98 -9.00 1.94
N ASN A 81 2.95 -8.28 1.52
CA ASN A 81 1.55 -8.64 1.71
C ASN A 81 0.87 -9.18 0.45
N HIS A 82 1.58 -9.17 -0.70
CA HIS A 82 1.05 -9.59 -2.00
C HIS A 82 -0.14 -8.78 -2.51
N CYS A 83 -0.38 -7.60 -1.94
CA CYS A 83 -1.44 -6.69 -2.35
C CYS A 83 -1.09 -5.25 -2.01
N THR A 84 -1.78 -4.30 -2.63
CA THR A 84 -1.75 -2.88 -2.31
C THR A 84 -3.14 -2.27 -2.57
N SER A 85 -3.35 -1.02 -2.17
CA SER A 85 -4.58 -0.29 -2.50
C SER A 85 -4.73 -0.07 -4.00
N PHE A 86 -5.95 0.17 -4.48
CA PHE A 86 -6.20 0.57 -5.87
C PHE A 86 -5.31 1.74 -6.32
N ARG A 87 -5.21 2.78 -5.49
CA ARG A 87 -4.36 3.94 -5.77
C ARG A 87 -2.88 3.56 -5.86
N GLY A 88 -2.42 2.68 -4.98
CA GLY A 88 -1.07 2.12 -5.05
C GLY A 88 -0.86 1.37 -6.37
N GLY A 89 -1.80 0.50 -6.75
CA GLY A 89 -1.79 -0.22 -8.02
C GLY A 89 -1.68 0.71 -9.23
N GLN A 90 -2.49 1.76 -9.28
CA GLN A 90 -2.44 2.76 -10.36
C GLN A 90 -1.08 3.45 -10.47
N ILE A 91 -0.49 3.86 -9.34
CA ILE A 91 0.85 4.48 -9.33
C ILE A 91 1.88 3.52 -9.91
N LEU A 92 1.86 2.25 -9.48
CA LEU A 92 2.81 1.24 -9.94
C LEU A 92 2.65 0.93 -11.43
N THR A 93 1.42 0.83 -11.93
CA THR A 93 1.15 0.59 -13.35
C THR A 93 1.55 1.78 -14.23
N GLN A 94 1.22 3.01 -13.82
CA GLN A 94 1.59 4.21 -14.57
C GLN A 94 3.11 4.41 -14.68
N GLN A 95 3.86 3.91 -13.70
CA GLN A 95 5.33 3.97 -13.68
C GLN A 95 5.99 2.71 -14.27
N ASN A 96 5.23 1.77 -14.82
CA ASN A 96 5.70 0.48 -15.33
C ASN A 96 6.43 -0.39 -14.30
N LEU A 97 6.18 -0.18 -13.00
CA LEU A 97 6.78 -0.94 -11.90
C LEU A 97 5.98 -2.21 -11.59
N ALA A 98 4.69 -2.22 -11.91
CA ALA A 98 3.85 -3.40 -11.91
C ALA A 98 2.93 -3.39 -13.13
N GLN A 99 2.43 -4.56 -13.54
CA GLN A 99 1.54 -4.67 -14.69
C GLN A 99 0.38 -5.64 -14.41
N PRO A 100 -0.81 -5.40 -14.99
CA PRO A 100 -1.90 -6.37 -14.93
C PRO A 100 -1.53 -7.69 -15.60
N TYR A 101 -1.91 -8.78 -14.98
CA TYR A 101 -1.74 -10.13 -15.51
C TYR A 101 -3.07 -10.90 -15.41
N SER A 102 -3.61 -11.28 -16.56
CA SER A 102 -4.84 -12.06 -16.65
C SER A 102 -4.54 -13.54 -16.43
N PHE A 103 -5.32 -14.18 -15.57
CA PHE A 103 -5.21 -15.61 -15.29
C PHE A 103 -6.59 -16.25 -15.09
N SER A 104 -6.67 -17.56 -15.32
CA SER A 104 -7.88 -18.33 -15.05
C SER A 104 -7.76 -19.00 -13.68
N SER A 105 -8.78 -18.90 -12.84
CA SER A 105 -8.77 -19.50 -11.50
C SER A 105 -8.94 -21.01 -11.56
N GLU A 106 -8.12 -21.72 -10.78
CA GLU A 106 -8.22 -23.18 -10.60
C GLU A 106 -8.98 -23.57 -9.32
N ILE A 107 -9.48 -22.59 -8.56
CA ILE A 107 -10.19 -22.82 -7.30
C ILE A 107 -11.60 -23.35 -7.58
N PRO A 108 -12.07 -24.46 -6.97
CA PRO A 108 -13.32 -25.12 -7.36
C PRO A 108 -14.56 -24.23 -7.46
N LEU A 109 -14.75 -23.29 -6.53
CA LEU A 109 -15.90 -22.36 -6.53
C LEU A 109 -15.84 -21.28 -7.62
N TYR A 110 -14.65 -21.06 -8.18
CA TYR A 110 -14.35 -20.00 -9.15
C TYR A 110 -13.68 -20.54 -10.42
N PHE A 111 -13.75 -21.86 -10.63
CA PHE A 111 -12.98 -22.55 -11.65
C PHE A 111 -13.28 -21.98 -13.05
N GLY A 112 -12.22 -21.69 -13.81
CA GLY A 112 -12.32 -21.15 -15.16
C GLY A 112 -12.66 -19.65 -15.23
N ARG A 113 -12.89 -18.98 -14.10
CA ARG A 113 -13.12 -17.53 -14.09
C ARG A 113 -11.83 -16.79 -14.42
N ASN A 114 -11.89 -15.90 -15.40
CA ASN A 114 -10.78 -15.02 -15.73
C ASN A 114 -10.73 -13.85 -14.74
N LEU A 115 -9.57 -13.66 -14.13
CA LEU A 115 -9.29 -12.65 -13.12
C LEU A 115 -8.05 -11.85 -13.54
N ILE A 116 -7.92 -10.63 -13.04
CA ILE A 116 -6.75 -9.79 -13.27
C ILE A 116 -6.02 -9.66 -11.94
N SER A 117 -4.74 -10.03 -11.97
CA SER A 117 -3.79 -9.80 -10.88
C SER A 117 -2.87 -8.65 -11.23
N LEU A 118 -2.18 -8.10 -10.23
CA LEU A 118 -1.11 -7.13 -10.42
C LEU A 118 0.23 -7.80 -10.10
N GLU A 119 1.16 -7.79 -11.05
CA GLU A 119 2.47 -8.45 -10.89
C GLU A 119 3.60 -7.43 -11.05
N ILE A 120 4.63 -7.51 -10.19
CA ILE A 120 5.79 -6.62 -10.24
C ILE A 120 6.60 -6.91 -11.50
N THR A 121 6.97 -5.86 -12.24
CA THR A 121 7.80 -5.99 -13.45
C THR A 121 9.28 -6.13 -13.09
N PRO A 122 10.15 -6.60 -14.00
CA PRO A 122 11.60 -6.57 -13.78
C PRO A 122 12.16 -5.16 -13.51
N ILE A 123 11.53 -4.13 -14.06
CA ILE A 123 11.87 -2.73 -13.78
C ILE A 123 11.50 -2.40 -12.34
N GLY A 124 10.28 -2.74 -11.91
CA GLY A 124 9.85 -2.57 -10.52
C GLY A 124 10.73 -3.29 -9.51
N GLU A 125 11.21 -4.49 -9.86
CA GLU A 125 12.19 -5.24 -9.05
C GLU A 125 13.53 -4.51 -8.90
N THR A 126 13.98 -3.83 -9.94
CA THR A 126 15.26 -3.12 -9.97
C THR A 126 15.15 -1.82 -9.21
N GLU A 127 14.14 -1.01 -9.52
CA GLU A 127 13.81 0.25 -8.83
C GLU A 127 13.55 0.01 -7.35
N PHE A 128 12.88 -1.09 -7.00
CA PHE A 128 12.71 -1.48 -5.61
C PHE A 128 14.08 -1.66 -4.95
N LYS A 129 14.97 -2.49 -5.51
CA LYS A 129 16.31 -2.73 -4.93
C LYS A 129 17.12 -1.44 -4.82
N GLU A 130 17.11 -0.60 -5.84
CA GLU A 130 17.85 0.67 -5.85
C GLU A 130 17.34 1.62 -4.77
N ALA A 131 16.03 1.87 -4.73
CA ALA A 131 15.42 2.71 -3.68
C ALA A 131 15.62 2.11 -2.28
N PHE A 132 15.65 0.78 -2.17
CA PHE A 132 15.88 0.07 -0.91
C PHE A 132 17.33 0.17 -0.44
N HIS A 133 18.31 0.20 -1.35
CA HIS A 133 19.72 0.40 -1.04
C HIS A 133 20.03 1.79 -0.45
N GLU A 134 19.19 2.78 -0.75
CA GLU A 134 19.31 4.13 -0.17
C GLU A 134 18.74 4.23 1.25
N LEU A 135 18.00 3.22 1.70
CA LEU A 135 17.43 3.19 3.05
C LEU A 135 18.44 2.70 4.09
N PRO A 136 18.29 3.09 5.37
CA PRO A 136 19.04 2.50 6.47
C PRO A 136 18.90 0.97 6.51
N ASP A 137 20.01 0.26 6.26
CA ASP A 137 20.05 -1.21 6.24
C ASP A 137 19.85 -1.85 7.63
N GLY A 138 19.50 -3.15 7.63
CA GLY A 138 19.56 -4.02 8.82
C GLY A 138 18.26 -4.17 9.63
N GLU A 139 18.37 -4.09 10.96
CA GLU A 139 17.26 -4.38 11.89
C GLU A 139 16.06 -3.45 11.70
N LEU A 140 16.28 -2.17 11.40
CA LEU A 140 15.21 -1.16 11.25
C LEU A 140 14.24 -1.51 10.11
N LEU A 141 14.79 -2.02 9.01
CA LEU A 141 14.02 -2.41 7.84
C LEU A 141 13.25 -3.72 8.07
N THR A 142 13.83 -4.61 8.87
CA THR A 142 13.15 -5.81 9.37
C THR A 142 11.95 -5.40 10.24
N PHE A 143 12.13 -4.44 11.15
CA PHE A 143 11.03 -3.90 11.96
C PHE A 143 9.94 -3.26 11.11
N PHE A 144 10.29 -2.48 10.09
CA PHE A 144 9.31 -1.90 9.18
C PHE A 144 8.52 -2.98 8.43
N SER A 145 9.21 -4.00 7.92
CA SER A 145 8.59 -5.12 7.20
C SER A 145 7.67 -5.95 8.09
N GLN A 146 8.03 -6.11 9.37
CA GLN A 146 7.16 -6.70 10.39
C GLN A 146 5.94 -5.84 10.70
N ALA A 147 6.09 -4.52 10.73
CA ALA A 147 4.95 -3.61 10.91
C ALA A 147 4.00 -3.67 9.70
N LEU A 148 4.54 -3.74 8.48
CA LEU A 148 3.74 -3.92 7.27
C LEU A 148 2.96 -5.22 7.26
N SER A 149 3.53 -6.32 7.76
CA SER A 149 2.86 -7.62 7.76
C SER A 149 1.72 -7.73 8.77
N ALA A 150 1.56 -6.74 9.65
CA ALA A 150 0.44 -6.66 10.59
C ALA A 150 -0.88 -6.23 9.91
N TYR A 151 -0.83 -5.74 8.66
CA TYR A 151 -1.99 -5.37 7.87
C TYR A 151 -1.83 -5.84 6.42
N SER A 152 -2.90 -5.82 5.61
CA SER A 152 -2.79 -6.19 4.19
C SER A 152 -2.36 -5.00 3.33
N CYS A 153 -3.20 -3.97 3.28
CA CYS A 153 -2.88 -2.66 2.71
C CYS A 153 -3.80 -1.59 3.33
N ILE A 154 -3.46 -0.32 3.14
CA ILE A 154 -4.30 0.80 3.56
C ILE A 154 -5.15 1.23 2.36
N ASP A 155 -6.47 1.00 2.43
CA ASP A 155 -7.41 1.30 1.34
C ASP A 155 -8.36 2.43 1.76
N SER A 156 -8.63 3.35 0.83
CA SER A 156 -9.60 4.44 1.01
C SER A 156 -11.05 4.02 0.69
N GLY A 157 -11.29 2.73 0.47
CA GLY A 157 -12.61 2.17 0.15
C GLY A 157 -12.84 1.86 -1.34
N THR A 158 -11.85 2.12 -2.20
CA THR A 158 -11.99 1.87 -3.65
C THR A 158 -11.74 0.41 -3.99
N GLY A 159 -10.85 -0.24 -3.24
CA GLY A 159 -10.53 -1.65 -3.43
C GLY A 159 -9.04 -1.93 -3.31
N VAL A 160 -8.72 -3.22 -3.44
CA VAL A 160 -7.37 -3.76 -3.32
C VAL A 160 -6.96 -4.44 -4.62
N CYS A 161 -5.72 -4.20 -5.02
CA CYS A 161 -5.07 -4.91 -6.12
C CYS A 161 -4.14 -5.96 -5.50
N GLY A 162 -4.14 -7.17 -6.03
CA GLY A 162 -3.32 -8.27 -5.49
C GLY A 162 -2.62 -9.07 -6.57
N THR A 163 -1.55 -9.75 -6.19
CA THR A 163 -0.92 -10.77 -7.04
C THR A 163 -1.86 -11.97 -7.22
N LYS A 164 -1.56 -12.83 -8.19
CA LYS A 164 -2.29 -14.09 -8.36
C LYS A 164 -2.36 -14.88 -7.04
N ALA A 165 -1.23 -14.98 -6.34
CA ALA A 165 -1.13 -15.72 -5.09
C ALA A 165 -2.02 -15.15 -3.97
N PHE A 166 -2.16 -13.82 -3.89
CA PHE A 166 -3.07 -13.18 -2.94
C PHE A 166 -4.53 -13.48 -3.26
N ILE A 167 -4.91 -13.30 -4.54
CA ILE A 167 -6.28 -13.52 -4.99
C ILE A 167 -6.68 -14.98 -4.77
N GLU A 168 -5.87 -15.94 -5.19
CA GLU A 168 -6.16 -17.36 -4.99
C GLU A 168 -6.26 -17.72 -3.51
N ARG A 169 -5.40 -17.16 -2.65
CA ARG A 169 -5.49 -17.36 -1.19
C ARG A 169 -6.82 -16.88 -0.65
N ALA A 170 -7.26 -15.67 -1.01
CA ALA A 170 -8.54 -15.12 -0.57
C ALA A 170 -9.73 -16.00 -1.03
N LEU A 171 -9.68 -16.51 -2.27
CA LEU A 171 -10.70 -17.41 -2.80
C LEU A 171 -10.71 -18.76 -2.06
N MET A 172 -9.55 -19.35 -1.80
CA MET A 172 -9.42 -20.61 -1.05
C MET A 172 -9.94 -20.49 0.39
N SER A 173 -9.62 -19.39 1.07
CA SER A 173 -10.08 -19.15 2.44
C SER A 173 -11.53 -18.66 2.51
N SER A 174 -12.19 -18.45 1.36
CA SER A 174 -13.52 -17.84 1.28
C SER A 174 -13.62 -16.52 2.05
N ASP A 175 -12.56 -15.70 1.98
CA ASP A 175 -12.52 -14.39 2.64
C ASP A 175 -13.35 -13.37 1.84
N THR A 176 -14.67 -13.41 2.08
CA THR A 176 -15.63 -12.56 1.38
C THR A 176 -15.33 -11.07 1.49
N ALA A 177 -14.77 -10.62 2.63
CA ALA A 177 -14.44 -9.22 2.85
C ALA A 177 -13.31 -8.75 1.92
N ILE A 178 -12.30 -9.60 1.68
CA ILE A 178 -11.25 -9.30 0.71
C ILE A 178 -11.78 -9.48 -0.72
N ILE A 179 -12.46 -10.58 -1.01
CA ILE A 179 -12.96 -10.92 -2.37
C ILE A 179 -13.80 -9.79 -2.96
N GLU A 180 -14.72 -9.18 -2.19
CA GLU A 180 -15.58 -8.08 -2.64
C GLU A 180 -14.84 -6.74 -2.88
N ARG A 181 -13.59 -6.66 -2.42
CA ARG A 181 -12.71 -5.49 -2.58
C ARG A 181 -11.69 -5.67 -3.69
N ILE A 182 -11.52 -6.86 -4.27
CA ILE A 182 -10.53 -7.08 -5.33
C ILE A 182 -10.95 -6.31 -6.59
N VAL A 183 -10.07 -5.42 -7.05
CA VAL A 183 -10.26 -4.58 -8.24
C VAL A 183 -9.08 -4.71 -9.19
N ASP A 184 -9.36 -4.43 -10.45
CA ASP A 184 -8.34 -4.22 -11.48
C ASP A 184 -7.59 -2.89 -11.23
N ALA A 185 -6.26 -2.92 -11.27
CA ALA A 185 -5.40 -1.77 -11.04
C ALA A 185 -5.52 -0.67 -12.11
N GLU A 186 -5.89 -1.00 -13.35
CA GLU A 186 -6.02 -0.01 -14.42
C GLU A 186 -7.40 0.64 -14.41
N THR A 187 -8.45 -0.19 -14.28
CA THR A 187 -9.83 0.25 -14.49
C THR A 187 -10.58 0.54 -13.19
N GLY A 188 -10.14 -0.04 -12.07
CA GLY A 188 -10.87 -0.01 -10.80
C GLY A 188 -12.12 -0.89 -10.80
N GLU A 189 -12.33 -1.68 -11.85
CA GLU A 189 -13.49 -2.57 -11.91
C GLU A 189 -13.36 -3.71 -10.89
N LYS A 190 -14.43 -3.93 -10.13
CA LYS A 190 -14.51 -5.05 -9.20
C LYS A 190 -14.64 -6.37 -9.96
N HIS A 191 -13.78 -7.32 -9.64
CA HIS A 191 -13.87 -8.67 -10.20
C HIS A 191 -15.12 -9.40 -9.71
N PHE A 192 -15.52 -9.15 -8.46
CA PHE A 192 -16.66 -9.77 -7.81
C PHE A 192 -17.69 -8.69 -7.50
N ARG A 193 -18.79 -8.67 -8.24
CA ARG A 193 -19.93 -7.82 -7.90
C ARG A 193 -20.65 -8.48 -6.73
N SER A 194 -20.92 -7.72 -5.67
CA SER A 194 -21.86 -8.13 -4.63
C SER A 194 -23.21 -8.31 -5.32
N GLU A 195 -23.55 -9.53 -5.70
CA GLU A 195 -24.94 -9.83 -6.02
C GLU A 195 -25.71 -9.50 -4.75
N ARG A 196 -26.54 -8.44 -4.78
CA ARG A 196 -27.56 -8.25 -3.75
C ARG A 196 -28.19 -9.62 -3.58
N ARG A 197 -28.15 -10.18 -2.37
CA ARG A 197 -28.77 -11.46 -2.02
C ARG A 197 -30.22 -11.44 -2.51
N ILE A 198 -30.48 -11.91 -3.72
CA ILE A 198 -31.82 -12.17 -4.21
C ILE A 198 -32.18 -13.51 -3.58
N GLY A 199 -32.83 -13.43 -2.42
CA GLY A 199 -33.55 -14.49 -1.73
C GLY A 199 -33.03 -15.90 -1.91
N MET A 200 -32.02 -16.30 -1.14
CA MET A 200 -31.87 -17.71 -0.79
C MET A 200 -32.62 -17.94 0.52
N ALA A 201 -33.65 -18.77 0.41
CA ALA A 201 -34.49 -19.25 1.49
C ALA A 201 -33.67 -19.82 2.64
N ASP A 202 -34.20 -19.64 3.84
CA ASP A 202 -33.77 -20.31 5.05
C ASP A 202 -33.61 -21.82 4.81
N CYS A 203 -32.37 -22.29 4.79
CA CYS A 203 -32.04 -23.65 5.13
C CYS A 203 -31.25 -23.61 6.44
N ASP A 204 -32.00 -23.75 7.53
CA ASP A 204 -31.51 -24.09 8.86
C ASP A 204 -30.53 -25.27 8.78
N VAL A 205 -29.26 -25.02 9.07
CA VAL A 205 -28.32 -26.05 9.48
C VAL A 205 -27.66 -25.61 10.78
N SER A 206 -28.33 -25.96 11.87
CA SER A 206 -27.80 -26.50 13.13
C SER A 206 -26.36 -26.16 13.53
N LYS A 207 -26.29 -25.38 14.61
CA LYS A 207 -25.18 -25.19 15.57
C LYS A 207 -24.09 -26.27 15.55
N GLY A 208 -22.85 -25.81 15.36
CA GLY A 208 -21.62 -26.49 15.77
C GLY A 208 -20.62 -25.47 16.31
N THR A 209 -20.42 -25.48 17.62
CA THR A 209 -19.43 -24.67 18.34
C THR A 209 -18.02 -25.14 17.99
N ALA A 210 -17.10 -24.22 17.67
CA ALA A 210 -15.67 -24.48 17.77
C ALA A 210 -14.88 -23.21 18.15
N ILE A 211 -13.88 -23.45 18.98
CA ILE A 211 -13.06 -22.51 19.75
C ILE A 211 -11.90 -22.01 18.87
N SER A 212 -11.56 -20.72 19.05
CA SER A 212 -10.25 -20.06 18.84
C SER A 212 -9.13 -20.83 18.12
N GLU A 213 -8.67 -20.29 16.99
CA GLU A 213 -7.25 -20.25 16.63
C GLU A 213 -6.86 -18.87 16.10
N ALA A 214 -5.75 -18.37 16.65
CA ALA A 214 -5.09 -17.12 16.28
C ALA A 214 -4.42 -17.28 14.90
N GLY A 215 -5.16 -17.03 13.83
CA GLY A 215 -4.61 -16.71 12.53
C GLY A 215 -4.59 -15.20 12.37
N SER A 216 -3.42 -14.62 12.07
CA SER A 216 -3.27 -13.22 11.65
C SER A 216 -4.25 -12.95 10.50
N ARG A 217 -5.41 -12.38 10.82
CA ARG A 217 -6.40 -11.95 9.85
C ARG A 217 -5.81 -10.73 9.18
N GLY A 218 -5.61 -10.77 7.87
CA GLY A 218 -5.20 -9.61 7.08
C GLY A 218 -6.21 -8.49 7.28
N VAL A 219 -5.88 -7.55 8.16
CA VAL A 219 -6.71 -6.37 8.37
C VAL A 219 -6.45 -5.46 7.18
N VAL A 220 -7.45 -5.28 6.33
CA VAL A 220 -7.48 -4.15 5.39
C VAL A 220 -7.92 -2.95 6.22
N ILE A 221 -7.06 -1.94 6.32
CA ILE A 221 -7.39 -0.72 7.05
C ILE A 221 -8.21 0.15 6.11
N ASP A 222 -9.52 0.19 6.35
CA ASP A 222 -10.45 1.03 5.60
C ASP A 222 -10.53 2.42 6.23
N LEU A 223 -10.07 3.44 5.50
CA LEU A 223 -10.21 4.84 5.91
C LEU A 223 -11.57 5.44 5.50
N GLY A 224 -12.40 4.68 4.78
CA GLY A 224 -13.66 5.11 4.16
C GLY A 224 -14.89 5.10 5.08
N GLY A 225 -14.77 5.62 6.31
CA GLY A 225 -15.88 5.79 7.24
C GLY A 225 -15.81 7.12 8.00
N ASN A 226 -16.60 8.10 7.58
CA ASN A 226 -16.96 9.35 8.29
C ASN A 226 -15.89 9.95 9.24
N LEU A 227 -14.92 10.68 8.68
CA LEU A 227 -14.32 11.83 9.38
C LEU A 227 -15.01 13.13 8.90
N PHE A 228 -16.26 13.29 9.32
CA PHE A 228 -16.87 14.59 9.55
C PHE A 228 -17.25 14.63 11.03
N LEU A 229 -16.37 15.23 11.84
CA LEU A 229 -16.71 15.91 13.08
C LEU A 229 -15.85 17.17 13.15
#